data_AF-A0A858R807-F1
#
_entry.id   AF-A0A858R807-F1
#
_cell.length_a   1.000
_cell.length_b   1.000
_cell.length_c   1.000
_cell.angle_alpha   90.00
_cell.angle_beta   90.00
_cell.angle_gamma   90.00
#
_symmetry.space_group_name_H-M   'P 1'
#
loop_
_entity.id
_entity.type
_entity.pdbx_description
1 polymer ?
#
loop_
_entity_poly.entity_id
_entity_poly.type
_entity_poly.pdbx_seq_one_letter_code
_entity_poly.pdbx_strand_id
1 'polypeptide(L)'
;MRHPLTALAALLLFSLPAAAEAPHPAATPMEKALHTLLTGFSRDERSVEVLLGRPDSKGKLPDSLTPALVQAMRAAERETVMRDCGGKYLEGMICGLEYHPVLCGQDAPAKFLYRTVGPDRVEMFWPGQPKPAATYRMAEAGGAWKLDGVACTEADSFNLAK
;
A
#
# COMPACT_ATOMS: atom_id res chain seq x y z
N MET A 1 -42.56 -45.73 -37.13
CA MET A 1 -41.95 -45.55 -35.80
C MET A 1 -41.30 -44.17 -35.77
N ARG A 2 -41.89 -43.22 -35.03
CA ARG A 2 -41.40 -41.83 -34.89
C ARG A 2 -40.65 -41.73 -33.55
N HIS A 3 -39.45 -41.16 -33.55
CA HIS A 3 -38.76 -40.75 -32.32
C HIS A 3 -38.61 -39.23 -32.36
N PRO A 4 -39.02 -38.48 -31.31
CA PRO A 4 -38.70 -37.07 -31.19
C PRO A 4 -37.31 -36.92 -30.55
N LEU A 5 -36.42 -36.20 -31.23
CA LEU A 5 -35.18 -35.70 -30.62
C LEU A 5 -35.52 -34.43 -29.83
N THR A 6 -35.52 -34.56 -28.50
CA THR A 6 -35.61 -33.44 -27.57
C THR A 6 -34.25 -32.76 -27.49
N ALA A 7 -34.11 -31.57 -28.08
CA ALA A 7 -32.92 -30.74 -27.92
C ALA A 7 -32.99 -29.99 -26.58
N LEU A 8 -32.15 -30.37 -25.60
CA LEU A 8 -31.89 -29.55 -24.43
C LEU A 8 -31.03 -28.34 -24.85
N ALA A 9 -31.60 -27.14 -24.78
CA ALA A 9 -30.84 -25.90 -24.84
C ALA A 9 -30.22 -25.63 -23.45
N ALA A 10 -28.91 -25.82 -23.33
CA ALA A 10 -28.15 -25.39 -22.17
C ALA A 10 -27.89 -23.88 -22.25
N LEU A 11 -28.53 -23.08 -21.39
CA LEU A 11 -28.19 -21.68 -21.21
C LEU A 11 -26.85 -21.57 -20.48
N LEU A 12 -25.80 -21.18 -21.21
CA LEU A 12 -24.53 -20.74 -20.64
C LEU A 12 -24.72 -19.33 -20.06
N LEU A 13 -24.83 -19.24 -18.74
CA LEU A 13 -24.72 -17.97 -18.01
C LEU A 13 -23.25 -17.53 -18.01
N PHE A 14 -22.90 -16.65 -18.94
CA PHE A 14 -21.65 -15.91 -18.88
C PHE A 14 -21.75 -14.82 -17.81
N SER A 15 -21.20 -15.08 -16.62
CA SER A 15 -20.93 -14.03 -15.64
C SER A 15 -19.86 -13.11 -16.21
N LEU A 16 -20.26 -11.91 -16.65
CA LEU A 16 -19.30 -10.85 -16.98
C LEU A 16 -18.51 -10.50 -15.71
N PRO A 17 -17.19 -10.26 -15.81
CA PRO A 17 -16.41 -9.77 -14.68
C PRO A 17 -16.99 -8.42 -14.25
N ALA A 18 -17.25 -8.27 -12.94
CA ALA A 18 -17.71 -7.02 -12.38
C ALA A 18 -16.71 -5.92 -12.76
N ALA A 19 -17.21 -4.82 -13.33
CA ALA A 19 -16.39 -3.66 -13.62
C ALA A 19 -15.72 -3.20 -12.32
N ALA A 20 -14.41 -2.96 -12.36
CA ALA A 20 -13.69 -2.45 -11.20
C ALA A 20 -14.31 -1.12 -10.76
N GLU A 21 -14.58 -0.99 -9.46
CA GLU A 21 -15.21 0.21 -8.89
C GLU A 21 -14.36 1.45 -9.17
N ALA A 22 -14.99 2.62 -9.27
CA ALA A 22 -14.27 3.88 -9.44
C ALA A 22 -13.59 4.28 -8.12
N PRO A 23 -12.39 4.88 -8.12
CA PRO A 23 -11.76 5.37 -6.90
C PRO A 23 -12.66 6.35 -6.13
N HIS A 24 -12.80 6.13 -4.82
CA HIS A 24 -13.73 6.86 -3.96
C HIS A 24 -13.08 7.25 -2.62
N PRO A 25 -13.66 8.17 -1.83
CA PRO A 25 -13.27 8.35 -0.44
C PRO A 25 -13.35 7.04 0.35
N ALA A 26 -12.59 6.90 1.44
CA ALA A 26 -12.56 5.67 2.24
C ALA A 26 -13.97 5.26 2.74
N ALA A 27 -14.41 4.07 2.34
CA ALA A 27 -15.77 3.57 2.60
C ALA A 27 -15.76 2.36 3.54
N THR A 28 -14.89 1.38 3.27
CA THR A 28 -14.81 0.13 4.03
C THR A 28 -14.05 0.32 5.35
N PRO A 29 -14.22 -0.57 6.36
CA PRO A 29 -13.42 -0.53 7.58
C PRO A 29 -11.90 -0.60 7.31
N MET A 30 -11.50 -1.41 6.33
CA MET A 30 -10.10 -1.56 5.90
C MET A 30 -9.57 -0.26 5.30
N GLU A 31 -10.32 0.37 4.39
CA GLU A 31 -9.95 1.66 3.78
C GLU A 31 -9.91 2.79 4.81
N LYS A 32 -10.85 2.82 5.76
CA LYS A 32 -10.87 3.84 6.83
C LYS A 32 -9.68 3.71 7.76
N ALA A 33 -9.28 2.48 8.09
CA ALA A 33 -8.07 2.23 8.86
C ALA A 33 -6.82 2.70 8.11
N LEU A 34 -6.70 2.36 6.82
CA LEU A 34 -5.63 2.84 5.97
C LEU A 34 -5.62 4.37 5.87
N HIS A 35 -6.78 5.00 5.64
CA HIS A 35 -6.90 6.44 5.53
C HIS A 35 -6.43 7.18 6.79
N THR A 36 -6.78 6.66 7.96
CA THR A 36 -6.34 7.21 9.24
C THR A 36 -4.82 7.18 9.35
N LEU A 37 -4.20 6.06 8.95
CA LEU A 37 -2.75 5.90 8.93
C LEU A 37 -2.07 6.86 7.94
N LEU A 38 -2.51 6.90 6.67
CA LEU A 38 -1.92 7.75 5.64
C LEU A 38 -2.05 9.25 5.99
N THR A 39 -3.19 9.64 6.56
CA THR A 39 -3.40 11.03 7.03
C THR A 39 -2.53 11.37 8.23
N GLY A 40 -2.24 10.39 9.10
CA GLY A 40 -1.28 10.55 10.20
C GLY A 40 0.12 10.84 9.66
N PHE A 41 0.58 10.02 8.71
CA PHE A 41 1.87 10.22 8.06
C PHE A 41 1.96 11.53 7.26
N SER A 42 0.90 11.93 6.56
CA SER A 42 0.90 13.16 5.78
C SER A 42 0.96 14.45 6.62
N ARG A 43 0.73 14.36 7.93
CA ARG A 43 0.77 15.50 8.86
C ARG A 43 2.07 15.60 9.66
N ASP A 44 2.86 14.53 9.66
CA ASP A 44 4.10 14.45 10.41
C ASP A 44 5.27 14.24 9.44
N GLU A 45 5.91 15.33 9.05
CA GLU A 45 7.06 15.33 8.14
C GLU A 45 8.24 14.49 8.67
N ARG A 46 8.33 14.29 9.99
CA ARG A 46 9.40 13.51 10.62
C ARG A 46 9.10 12.01 10.68
N SER A 47 7.88 11.62 10.36
CA SER A 47 7.45 10.22 10.45
C SER A 47 8.27 9.29 9.56
N VAL A 48 8.74 9.77 8.41
CA VAL A 48 9.63 9.00 7.52
C VAL A 48 10.96 8.67 8.20
N GLU A 49 11.55 9.58 8.95
CA GLU A 49 12.83 9.35 9.66
C GLU A 49 12.68 8.24 10.69
N VAL A 50 11.60 8.27 11.47
CA VAL A 50 11.27 7.28 12.51
C VAL A 50 10.95 5.93 11.91
N LEU A 51 10.18 5.92 10.81
CA LEU A 51 9.82 4.71 10.05
C LEU A 51 11.06 4.00 9.53
N LEU A 52 11.94 4.74 8.85
CA LEU A 52 13.17 4.22 8.26
C LEU A 52 14.26 3.95 9.32
N GLY A 53 14.08 4.42 10.55
CA GLY A 53 15.04 4.22 11.64
C GLY A 53 16.35 4.96 11.39
N ARG A 54 16.25 6.19 10.83
CA ARG A 54 17.41 7.05 10.59
C ARG A 54 18.08 7.46 11.91
N PRO A 55 19.39 7.74 11.91
CA PRO A 55 20.09 8.27 13.09
C PRO A 55 19.34 9.46 13.68
N ASP A 56 19.34 9.56 15.00
CA ASP A 56 18.72 10.64 15.78
C ASP A 56 17.20 10.82 15.63
N SER A 57 16.53 9.97 14.83
CA SER A 57 15.08 9.94 14.76
C SER A 57 14.48 9.54 16.11
N LYS A 58 13.48 10.31 16.55
CA LYS A 58 12.76 10.08 17.81
C LYS A 58 11.28 10.07 17.51
N GLY A 59 10.56 9.07 18.01
CA GLY A 59 9.12 8.98 17.85
C GLY A 59 8.62 7.55 18.05
N LYS A 60 7.30 7.41 18.11
CA LYS A 60 6.62 6.11 18.15
C LYS A 60 6.00 5.85 16.79
N LEU A 61 6.17 4.64 16.28
CA LEU A 61 5.43 4.20 15.09
C LEU A 61 3.98 3.89 15.43
N PRO A 62 3.04 4.11 14.51
CA PRO A 62 1.65 3.70 14.70
C PRO A 62 1.55 2.20 14.93
N ASP A 63 0.74 1.78 15.91
CA ASP A 63 0.50 0.36 16.23
C ASP A 63 -0.27 -0.38 15.10
N SER A 64 -0.75 0.37 14.11
CA SER A 64 -1.36 -0.09 12.86
C SER A 64 -0.35 -0.50 11.79
N LEU A 65 0.96 -0.39 12.03
CA LEU A 65 1.98 -1.04 11.19
C LEU A 65 2.33 -2.42 11.74
N THR A 66 2.51 -3.41 10.86
CA THR A 66 3.07 -4.69 11.29
C THR A 66 4.60 -4.60 11.47
N PRO A 67 5.19 -5.37 12.41
CA PRO A 67 6.64 -5.42 12.57
C PRO A 67 7.37 -5.90 11.31
N ALA A 68 6.79 -6.85 10.57
CA ALA A 68 7.38 -7.38 9.34
C ALA A 68 7.52 -6.30 8.26
N LEU A 69 6.47 -5.48 8.09
CA LEU A 69 6.50 -4.35 7.17
C LEU A 69 7.57 -3.32 7.54
N VAL A 70 7.64 -2.94 8.82
CA VAL A 70 8.65 -1.99 9.32
C VAL A 70 10.07 -2.52 9.08
N GLN A 71 10.29 -3.81 9.33
CA GLN A 71 11.59 -4.44 9.07
C GLN A 71 11.96 -4.44 7.59
N ALA A 72 11.00 -4.70 6.69
CA ALA A 72 11.22 -4.66 5.25
C ALA A 72 11.63 -3.26 4.76
N MET A 73 10.93 -2.21 5.18
CA MET A 73 11.28 -0.82 4.82
C MET A 73 12.65 -0.42 5.35
N ARG A 74 12.96 -0.77 6.60
CA ARG A 74 14.27 -0.48 7.20
C ARG A 74 15.40 -1.28 6.55
N ALA A 75 15.12 -2.48 6.03
CA ALA A 75 16.10 -3.25 5.28
C ALA A 75 16.43 -2.56 3.95
N ALA A 76 15.40 -2.15 3.20
CA ALA A 76 15.59 -1.39 1.96
C ALA A 76 16.32 -0.06 2.18
N GLU A 77 16.03 0.66 3.28
CA GLU A 77 16.78 1.85 3.65
C GLU A 77 18.27 1.54 3.85
N ARG A 78 18.59 0.51 4.64
CA ARG A 78 19.99 0.11 4.88
C ARG A 78 20.72 -0.28 3.60
N GLU A 79 20.06 -1.01 2.71
CA GLU A 79 20.61 -1.39 1.41
C GLU A 79 20.88 -0.16 0.53
N THR A 80 19.94 0.80 0.53
CA THR A 80 20.06 2.06 -0.20
C THR A 80 21.21 2.91 0.35
N VAL A 81 21.30 3.09 1.67
CA VAL A 81 22.41 3.80 2.33
C VAL A 81 23.75 3.10 2.09
N MET A 82 23.77 1.76 2.05
CA MET A 82 24.97 1.00 1.71
C MET A 82 25.42 1.31 0.28
N ARG A 83 24.49 1.27 -0.67
CA ARG A 83 24.77 1.53 -2.09
C ARG A 83 25.24 2.96 -2.34
N ASP A 84 24.54 3.93 -1.77
CA ASP A 84 24.70 5.34 -2.15
C ASP A 84 25.77 6.04 -1.30
N CYS A 85 25.98 5.57 -0.06
CA CYS A 85 26.85 6.25 0.92
C CYS A 85 27.72 5.29 1.76
N GLY A 86 27.95 4.06 1.29
CA GLY A 86 28.84 3.10 1.97
C GLY A 86 28.38 2.73 3.39
N GLY A 87 27.09 2.83 3.67
CA GLY A 87 26.48 2.40 4.93
C GLY A 87 26.41 3.47 6.01
N LYS A 88 26.71 4.73 5.67
CA LYS A 88 26.63 5.87 6.60
C LYS A 88 25.81 6.99 5.98
N TYR A 89 25.07 7.71 6.82
CA TYR A 89 24.46 8.98 6.43
C TYR A 89 25.56 10.04 6.44
N LEU A 90 25.82 10.64 5.27
CA LEU A 90 26.83 11.67 5.11
C LEU A 90 26.13 13.03 5.00
N GLU A 91 26.61 14.02 5.75
CA GLU A 91 26.02 15.36 5.75
C GLU A 91 26.07 15.98 4.34
N GLY A 92 24.95 16.56 3.90
CA GLY A 92 24.81 17.19 2.58
C GLY A 92 24.68 16.21 1.41
N MET A 93 24.73 14.90 1.64
CA MET A 93 24.53 13.87 0.62
C MET A 93 23.13 13.28 0.73
N ILE A 94 22.55 12.92 -0.42
CA ILE A 94 21.30 12.17 -0.42
C ILE A 94 21.64 10.70 -0.21
N CYS A 95 21.37 10.20 1.00
CA CYS A 95 21.61 8.83 1.42
C CYS A 95 20.29 8.20 1.86
N GLY A 96 19.96 7.02 1.33
CA GLY A 96 18.72 6.32 1.66
C GLY A 96 17.56 6.68 0.74
N LEU A 97 16.37 6.20 1.11
CA LEU A 97 15.14 6.43 0.35
C LEU A 97 14.76 7.91 0.37
N GLU A 98 14.53 8.47 -0.81
CA GLU A 98 14.23 9.89 -1.01
C GLU A 98 12.72 10.21 -0.97
N TYR A 99 11.92 9.31 -0.41
CA TYR A 99 10.46 9.40 -0.38
C TYR A 99 9.90 8.68 0.83
N HIS A 100 8.64 8.93 1.16
CA HIS A 100 7.94 8.24 2.23
C HIS A 100 7.40 6.88 1.71
N PRO A 101 7.94 5.73 2.14
CA PRO A 101 7.63 4.43 1.54
C PRO A 101 6.19 3.95 1.76
N VAL A 102 5.48 4.47 2.77
CA VAL A 102 4.04 4.23 2.94
C VAL A 102 3.17 5.16 2.10
N LEU A 103 3.58 6.41 1.84
CA LEU A 103 2.80 7.36 1.03
C LEU A 103 3.10 7.23 -0.47
N CYS A 104 4.22 6.58 -0.81
CA CYS A 104 4.74 6.43 -2.16
C CYS A 104 4.97 7.76 -2.88
N GLY A 105 5.52 8.74 -2.14
CA GLY A 105 5.84 10.05 -2.67
C GLY A 105 6.69 10.87 -1.70
N GLN A 106 7.22 11.98 -2.19
CA GLN A 106 7.87 13.01 -1.38
C GLN A 106 6.81 13.81 -0.61
N ASP A 107 5.77 14.24 -1.34
CA ASP A 107 4.63 14.97 -0.79
C ASP A 107 3.37 14.10 -0.75
N ALA A 108 2.48 14.42 0.19
CA ALA A 108 1.15 13.82 0.26
C ALA A 108 0.15 14.58 -0.63
N PRO A 109 -0.82 13.90 -1.26
CA PRO A 109 -1.91 14.57 -1.94
C PRO A 109 -2.85 15.27 -0.94
N ALA A 110 -3.57 16.30 -1.38
CA ALA A 110 -4.56 17.00 -0.55
C ALA A 110 -5.68 16.09 -0.02
N LYS A 111 -5.97 15.00 -0.73
CA LYS A 111 -6.89 13.95 -0.30
C LYS A 111 -6.47 12.62 -0.93
N PHE A 112 -6.79 11.53 -0.24
CA PHE A 112 -6.59 10.18 -0.74
C PHE A 112 -7.91 9.60 -1.26
N LEU A 113 -7.85 8.90 -2.40
CA LEU A 113 -8.94 8.09 -2.91
C LEU A 113 -8.53 6.61 -2.88
N TYR A 114 -9.50 5.72 -2.78
CA TYR A 114 -9.30 4.31 -2.51
C TYR A 114 -10.14 3.44 -3.43
N ARG A 115 -9.68 2.19 -3.57
CA ARG A 115 -10.46 1.10 -4.14
C ARG A 115 -10.02 -0.20 -3.49
N THR A 116 -10.95 -0.93 -2.90
CA THR A 116 -10.72 -2.29 -2.44
C THR A 116 -10.67 -3.23 -3.66
N VAL A 117 -9.55 -3.94 -3.83
CA VAL A 117 -9.32 -4.83 -4.99
C VAL A 117 -9.18 -6.31 -4.59
N GLY A 118 -9.31 -6.61 -3.31
CA GLY A 118 -9.26 -7.96 -2.78
C GLY A 118 -9.64 -8.00 -1.30
N PRO A 119 -9.68 -9.20 -0.69
CA PRO A 119 -10.07 -9.37 0.71
C PRO A 119 -9.12 -8.66 1.69
N ASP A 120 -7.87 -8.46 1.28
CA ASP A 120 -6.78 -7.91 2.06
C ASP A 120 -5.97 -6.88 1.24
N ARG A 121 -6.56 -6.33 0.17
CA ARG A 121 -5.88 -5.41 -0.76
C ARG A 121 -6.67 -4.14 -0.99
N VAL A 122 -5.98 -3.00 -0.85
CA VAL A 122 -6.50 -1.66 -1.15
C VAL A 122 -5.54 -0.94 -2.06
N GLU A 123 -6.05 -0.39 -3.16
CA GLU A 123 -5.33 0.58 -3.98
C GLU A 123 -5.62 1.99 -3.50
N MET A 124 -4.62 2.87 -3.54
CA MET A 124 -4.76 4.30 -3.28
C MET A 124 -4.43 5.11 -4.51
N PHE A 125 -5.18 6.17 -4.73
CA PHE A 125 -5.07 7.05 -5.87
C PHE A 125 -4.85 8.49 -5.42
N TRP A 126 -3.98 9.19 -6.13
CA TRP A 126 -3.96 10.63 -6.11
C TRP A 126 -5.09 11.18 -6.98
N PRO A 127 -5.79 12.25 -6.56
CA PRO A 127 -6.88 12.82 -7.33
C PRO A 127 -6.46 13.18 -8.76
N GLY A 128 -7.26 12.74 -9.73
CA GLY A 128 -7.00 13.00 -11.16
C GLY A 128 -6.01 12.05 -11.82
N GLN A 129 -5.41 11.11 -11.08
CA GLN A 129 -4.52 10.09 -11.66
C GLN A 129 -5.31 8.83 -12.06
N PRO A 130 -5.06 8.28 -13.28
CA PRO A 130 -5.78 7.09 -13.75
C PRO A 130 -5.25 5.78 -13.17
N LYS A 131 -4.05 5.80 -12.57
CA LYS A 131 -3.39 4.63 -11.99
C LYS A 131 -3.25 4.81 -10.47
N PRO A 132 -3.25 3.72 -9.70
CA PRO A 132 -2.98 3.81 -8.27
C PRO A 132 -1.56 4.30 -8.04
N ALA A 133 -1.39 5.17 -7.04
CA ALA A 133 -0.08 5.60 -6.55
C ALA A 133 0.55 4.54 -5.63
N ALA A 134 -0.28 3.68 -5.01
CA ALA A 134 0.18 2.59 -4.19
C ALA A 134 -0.85 1.46 -4.12
N THR A 135 -0.36 0.24 -3.91
CA THR A 135 -1.16 -0.92 -3.50
C THR A 135 -0.75 -1.36 -2.11
N TYR A 136 -1.72 -1.58 -1.23
CA TYR A 136 -1.53 -1.95 0.16
C TYR A 136 -2.07 -3.34 0.45
N ARG A 137 -1.30 -4.12 1.22
CA ARG A 137 -1.79 -5.31 1.91
C ARG A 137 -2.17 -4.95 3.33
N MET A 138 -3.40 -5.26 3.71
CA MET A 138 -3.93 -5.04 5.05
C MET A 138 -4.10 -6.40 5.74
N ALA A 139 -3.73 -6.51 7.00
CA ALA A 139 -3.90 -7.71 7.81
C ALA A 139 -4.80 -7.42 9.01
N GLU A 140 -5.74 -8.30 9.30
CA GLU A 140 -6.54 -8.21 10.51
C GLU A 140 -5.77 -8.87 11.68
N ALA A 141 -5.53 -8.13 12.75
CA ALA A 141 -4.85 -8.62 13.93
C ALA A 141 -5.48 -8.04 15.20
N GLY A 142 -6.05 -8.90 16.03
CA GLY A 142 -6.70 -8.49 17.29
C GLY A 142 -7.93 -7.60 17.07
N GLY A 143 -8.70 -7.85 16.00
CA GLY A 143 -9.90 -7.07 15.66
C GLY A 143 -9.63 -5.69 15.05
N ALA A 144 -8.38 -5.40 14.67
CA ALA A 144 -7.99 -4.17 14.00
C ALA A 144 -7.26 -4.45 12.69
N TRP A 145 -7.51 -3.61 11.69
CA TRP A 145 -6.76 -3.62 10.43
C TRP A 145 -5.39 -2.96 10.63
N LYS A 146 -4.35 -3.67 10.22
CA LYS A 146 -2.97 -3.21 10.21
C LYS A 146 -2.43 -3.22 8.80
N LEU A 147 -1.61 -2.25 8.47
CA LEU A 147 -0.87 -2.22 7.22
C LEU A 147 0.30 -3.20 7.32
N ASP A 148 0.33 -4.14 6.39
CA ASP A 148 1.29 -5.24 6.39
C ASP A 148 2.15 -5.28 5.12
N GLY A 149 1.73 -4.66 4.02
CA GLY A 149 2.55 -4.58 2.81
C GLY A 149 2.25 -3.33 1.99
N VAL A 150 3.25 -2.79 1.30
CA VAL A 150 3.10 -1.61 0.44
C VAL A 150 3.88 -1.82 -0.86
N ALA A 151 3.25 -1.54 -2.01
CA ALA A 151 3.92 -1.44 -3.29
C ALA A 151 3.66 -0.07 -3.88
N CYS A 152 4.72 0.72 -4.03
CA CYS A 152 4.71 1.99 -4.77
C CYS A 152 4.90 1.73 -6.27
N THR A 153 5.76 0.76 -6.58
CA THR A 153 5.98 0.21 -7.91
C THR A 153 6.20 -1.30 -7.78
N GLU A 154 6.38 -2.02 -8.89
CA GLU A 154 6.78 -3.44 -8.83
C GLU A 154 8.18 -3.62 -8.22
N ALA A 155 9.08 -2.65 -8.44
CA ALA A 155 10.44 -2.66 -7.90
C ALA A 155 10.47 -2.19 -6.43
N ASP A 156 9.61 -1.25 -6.07
CA ASP A 156 9.55 -0.62 -4.75
C ASP A 156 8.38 -1.17 -3.94
N SER A 157 8.61 -2.38 -3.44
CA SER A 157 7.63 -3.17 -2.72
C SER A 157 8.18 -3.70 -1.41
N PHE A 158 7.43 -3.51 -0.33
CA PHE A 158 7.82 -3.81 1.03
C PHE A 158 6.82 -4.79 1.64
N ASN A 159 7.32 -5.97 2.03
CA ASN A 159 6.54 -7.05 2.62
C ASN A 159 5.25 -7.41 1.83
N LEU A 160 5.27 -7.31 0.51
CA LEU A 160 4.26 -7.94 -0.36
C LEU A 160 4.89 -9.20 -0.94
N ALA A 161 4.11 -10.29 -0.99
CA ALA A 161 4.52 -11.45 -1.77
C ALA A 161 4.62 -11.01 -3.23
N LYS A 162 5.79 -11.25 -3.85
CA LYS A 162 6.00 -11.05 -5.28
C LYS A 162 5.30 -12.15 -6.07
#